data_AF-A0A437Q133-F1
#
_entry.id   AF-A0A437Q133-F1
#
_cell.length_a   1.000
_cell.length_b   1.000
_cell.length_c   1.000
_cell.angle_alpha   90.00
_cell.angle_beta   90.00
_cell.angle_gamma   90.00
#
_symmetry.space_group_name_H-M   'P 1'
#
loop_
_entity.id
_entity.type
_entity.pdbx_description
1 polymer ?
#
loop_
_entity_poly.entity_id
_entity_poly.type
_entity_poly.pdbx_seq_one_letter_code
_entity_poly.pdbx_strand_id
1 'polypeptide(L)'
;KQFLAPGALDWLGFPDTDLSFLGFIAYIGVIAGLVQVLEMFLDKYVPSLYNALGIFLPLITVNCAIFGGVAFMVERDYTLAESAVFGLGGGIGWTLAITVMAAVSEKLKYADVPVALRGLGSRFIMVGLMSLGFLSFSGVSL
;
A
#
# COMPACT_ATOMS: atom_id res chain seq x y z
N LYS A 1 -16.67 9.23 10.10
CA LYS A 1 -17.74 10.16 9.59
C LYS A 1 -17.40 11.68 9.50
N GLN A 2 -16.17 12.14 9.25
CA GLN A 2 -15.79 13.50 9.70
C GLN A 2 -15.70 14.68 8.69
N PHE A 3 -15.66 14.50 7.36
CA PHE A 3 -15.50 15.66 6.43
C PHE A 3 -16.31 15.63 5.12
N LEU A 4 -16.90 14.51 4.73
CA LEU A 4 -17.69 14.37 3.48
C LEU A 4 -19.08 13.74 3.71
N ALA A 5 -19.50 13.59 4.97
CA ALA A 5 -20.86 13.14 5.30
C ALA A 5 -21.89 14.20 4.88
N PRO A 6 -23.16 13.82 4.59
CA PRO A 6 -24.22 14.79 4.35
C PRO A 6 -24.33 15.75 5.55
N GLY A 7 -24.30 17.06 5.28
CA GLY A 7 -24.30 18.12 6.29
C GLY A 7 -22.92 18.59 6.81
N ALA A 8 -21.79 18.01 6.35
CA ALA A 8 -20.46 18.44 6.80
C ALA A 8 -19.97 19.78 6.19
N LEU A 9 -20.61 20.26 5.11
CA LEU A 9 -20.33 21.54 4.44
C LEU A 9 -21.23 22.70 4.88
N ASP A 10 -21.87 22.59 6.04
CA ASP A 10 -22.74 23.66 6.58
C ASP A 10 -21.97 24.99 6.77
N TRP A 11 -20.66 24.89 7.08
CA TRP A 11 -19.75 26.05 7.14
C TRP A 11 -19.48 26.73 5.79
N LEU A 12 -19.72 26.04 4.67
CA LEU A 12 -19.51 26.54 3.30
C LEU A 12 -20.82 26.88 2.57
N GLY A 13 -21.98 26.74 3.23
CA GLY A 13 -23.30 27.11 2.71
C GLY A 13 -23.95 26.08 1.76
N PHE A 14 -23.47 24.83 1.76
CA PHE A 14 -24.02 23.74 0.93
C PHE A 14 -24.43 22.53 1.80
N PRO A 15 -25.67 22.53 2.34
CA PRO A 15 -26.10 21.53 3.33
C PRO A 15 -26.41 20.13 2.75
N ASP A 16 -26.81 20.02 1.48
CA ASP A 16 -27.32 18.77 0.88
C ASP A 16 -26.37 18.09 -0.14
N THR A 17 -25.11 18.52 -0.25
CA THR A 17 -24.20 17.95 -1.25
C THR A 17 -23.45 16.74 -0.68
N ASP A 18 -23.82 15.54 -1.12
CA ASP A 18 -23.09 14.31 -0.82
C ASP A 18 -21.78 14.26 -1.61
N LEU A 19 -20.69 14.67 -0.95
CA LEU A 19 -19.35 14.67 -1.52
C LEU A 19 -18.65 13.31 -1.37
N SER A 20 -19.34 12.25 -0.89
CA SER A 20 -18.73 10.92 -0.74
C SER A 20 -18.07 10.41 -2.03
N PHE A 21 -18.59 10.79 -3.21
CA PHE A 21 -17.97 10.49 -4.51
C PHE A 21 -16.55 11.07 -4.67
N LEU A 22 -16.27 12.22 -4.05
CA LEU A 22 -14.97 12.88 -4.11
C LEU A 22 -13.94 12.22 -3.16
N GLY A 23 -14.38 11.35 -2.25
CA GLY A 23 -13.53 10.70 -1.27
C GLY A 23 -12.36 9.95 -1.90
N PHE A 24 -12.62 9.14 -2.94
CA PHE A 24 -11.56 8.38 -3.63
C PHE A 24 -10.51 9.29 -4.30
N ILE A 25 -10.96 10.37 -4.94
CA ILE A 25 -10.06 11.34 -5.58
C ILE A 25 -9.23 12.06 -4.51
N ALA A 26 -9.83 12.42 -3.38
CA ALA A 26 -9.12 13.04 -2.26
C ALA A 26 -8.05 12.11 -1.66
N TYR A 27 -8.36 10.82 -1.45
CA TYR A 27 -7.38 9.85 -0.93
C TYR A 27 -6.19 9.68 -1.87
N ILE A 28 -6.45 9.50 -3.17
CA ILE A 28 -5.38 9.37 -4.18
C ILE A 28 -4.57 10.66 -4.26
N GLY A 29 -5.22 11.84 -4.21
CA GLY A 29 -4.53 13.13 -4.23
C GLY A 29 -3.60 13.34 -3.03
N VAL A 30 -4.02 12.97 -1.82
CA VAL A 30 -3.18 13.03 -0.61
C VAL A 30 -1.99 12.07 -0.73
N ILE A 31 -2.22 10.83 -1.20
CA ILE A 31 -1.15 9.85 -1.41
C ILE A 31 -0.16 10.37 -2.47
N ALA A 32 -0.65 10.91 -3.58
CA ALA A 32 0.18 11.47 -4.64
C ALA A 32 1.07 12.62 -4.14
N GLY A 33 0.50 13.54 -3.34
CA GLY A 33 1.27 14.62 -2.72
C GLY A 33 2.39 14.09 -1.80
N LEU A 34 2.10 13.08 -0.98
CA LEU A 34 3.09 12.47 -0.09
C LEU A 34 4.19 11.72 -0.84
N VAL A 35 3.84 10.95 -1.88
CA VAL A 35 4.81 10.23 -2.73
C VAL A 35 5.68 11.21 -3.50
N GLN A 36 5.14 12.35 -3.94
CA GLN A 36 5.94 13.40 -4.59
C GLN A 36 7.00 13.98 -3.66
N VAL A 37 6.65 14.23 -2.39
CA VAL A 37 7.62 14.66 -1.38
C VAL A 37 8.69 13.57 -1.14
N LEU A 38 8.28 12.31 -1.13
CA LEU A 38 9.20 11.17 -1.00
C LEU A 38 10.15 11.05 -2.20
N GLU A 39 9.69 11.34 -3.42
CA GLU A 39 10.54 11.38 -4.62
C GLU A 39 11.65 12.42 -4.49
N MET A 40 11.30 13.65 -4.11
CA MET A 40 12.28 14.73 -3.88
C MET A 40 13.26 14.39 -2.75
N PHE A 41 12.79 13.67 -1.71
CA PHE A 41 13.64 13.23 -0.62
C PHE A 41 14.65 12.16 -1.05
N LEU A 42 14.21 11.16 -1.83
CA LEU A 42 15.07 10.06 -2.30
C LEU A 42 16.14 10.53 -3.28
N ASP A 43 15.80 11.44 -4.20
CA ASP A 43 16.76 12.02 -5.15
C ASP A 43 17.91 12.73 -4.41
N LYS A 44 17.58 13.45 -3.33
CA LYS A 44 18.58 14.21 -2.55
C LYS A 44 19.45 13.36 -1.62
N TYR A 45 18.87 12.40 -0.89
CA TYR A 45 19.58 11.69 0.17
C TYR A 45 20.08 10.29 -0.24
N VAL A 46 19.40 9.61 -1.18
CA VAL A 46 19.71 8.20 -1.52
C VAL A 46 19.63 7.98 -3.04
N PRO A 47 20.59 8.53 -3.82
CA PRO A 47 20.55 8.44 -5.28
C PRO A 47 20.68 7.00 -5.81
N SER A 48 21.28 6.09 -5.05
CA SER A 48 21.36 4.67 -5.42
C SER A 48 19.98 4.01 -5.49
N LEU A 49 19.08 4.34 -4.57
CA LEU A 49 17.73 3.78 -4.53
C LEU A 49 16.82 4.43 -5.57
N TYR A 50 16.98 5.73 -5.81
CA TYR A 50 16.26 6.43 -6.88
C TYR A 50 16.55 5.82 -8.26
N ASN A 51 17.83 5.52 -8.56
CA ASN A 51 18.21 4.87 -9.82
C ASN A 51 17.73 3.41 -9.92
N ALA A 52 17.67 2.68 -8.80
CA ALA A 52 17.20 1.29 -8.79
C ALA A 52 15.67 1.17 -8.91
N LEU A 53 14.95 2.11 -8.30
CA LEU A 53 13.50 2.04 -8.16
C LEU A 53 12.78 2.88 -9.23
N GLY A 54 13.40 3.94 -9.75
CA GLY A 54 13.03 4.70 -10.95
C GLY A 54 11.52 4.83 -11.18
N ILE A 55 11.03 4.14 -12.22
CA ILE A 55 9.62 4.19 -12.65
C ILE A 55 8.62 3.68 -11.60
N PHE A 56 9.07 2.93 -10.59
CA PHE A 56 8.22 2.42 -9.53
C PHE A 56 7.89 3.48 -8.49
N LEU A 57 8.65 4.58 -8.35
CA LEU A 57 8.35 5.65 -7.38
C LEU A 57 6.96 6.27 -7.63
N PRO A 58 6.62 6.75 -8.84
CA PRO A 58 5.28 7.24 -9.13
C PRO A 58 4.20 6.15 -9.00
N LEU A 59 4.55 4.89 -9.25
CA LEU A 59 3.61 3.76 -9.17
C LEU A 59 3.24 3.40 -7.72
N ILE A 60 3.95 3.91 -6.71
CA ILE A 60 3.56 3.79 -5.30
C ILE A 60 2.22 4.47 -5.05
N THR A 61 1.90 5.54 -5.78
CA THR A 61 0.65 6.30 -5.61
C THR A 61 -0.61 5.45 -5.83
N VAL A 62 -0.50 4.45 -6.71
CA VAL A 62 -1.59 3.54 -7.08
C VAL A 62 -1.40 2.14 -6.47
N ASN A 63 -0.56 2.02 -5.44
CA ASN A 63 -0.36 0.75 -4.76
C ASN A 63 -1.67 0.29 -4.09
N CYS A 64 -2.08 -0.95 -4.39
CA CYS A 64 -3.33 -1.52 -3.90
C CYS A 64 -3.38 -1.69 -2.37
N ALA A 65 -2.24 -1.96 -1.72
CA ALA A 65 -2.18 -2.10 -0.27
C ALA A 65 -2.32 -0.75 0.44
N ILE A 66 -1.69 0.31 -0.10
CA ILE A 66 -1.78 1.67 0.47
C ILE A 66 -3.21 2.20 0.36
N PHE A 67 -3.78 2.17 -0.85
CA PHE A 67 -5.15 2.63 -1.07
C PHE A 67 -6.18 1.79 -0.30
N GLY A 68 -6.01 0.46 -0.29
CA GLY A 68 -6.86 -0.45 0.49
C GLY A 68 -6.80 -0.18 1.99
N GLY A 69 -5.63 0.15 2.53
CA GLY A 69 -5.47 0.52 3.94
C GLY A 69 -6.27 1.77 4.32
N VAL A 70 -6.27 2.80 3.47
CA VAL A 70 -7.07 4.02 3.67
C VAL A 70 -8.56 3.72 3.55
N ALA A 71 -8.97 2.93 2.54
CA ALA A 71 -10.36 2.54 2.35
C ALA A 71 -10.91 1.75 3.56
N PHE A 72 -10.15 0.77 4.06
CA PHE A 72 -10.54 -0.01 5.24
C PHE A 72 -10.60 0.82 6.53
N MET A 73 -9.74 1.83 6.67
CA MET A 73 -9.77 2.74 7.81
C MET A 73 -11.07 3.56 7.85
N VAL A 74 -11.52 4.02 6.68
CA VAL A 74 -12.77 4.78 6.53
C VAL A 74 -13.98 3.89 6.75
N GLU A 75 -13.98 2.67 6.21
CA GLU A 75 -15.11 1.75 6.31
C GLU A 75 -15.29 1.17 7.73
N ARG A 76 -14.19 1.05 8.50
CA ARG A 76 -14.23 0.63 9.91
C ARG A 76 -14.42 1.77 10.92
N ASP A 77 -14.55 3.03 10.45
CA ASP A 77 -14.70 4.26 11.25
C ASP A 77 -13.72 4.33 12.45
N TYR A 78 -12.43 4.09 12.19
CA TYR A 78 -11.40 4.16 13.23
C TYR A 78 -11.17 5.59 13.71
N THR A 79 -10.87 5.75 15.00
CA THR A 79 -10.39 7.03 15.55
C THR A 79 -8.97 7.34 15.05
N LEU A 80 -8.49 8.59 15.21
CA LEU A 80 -7.15 8.98 14.75
C LEU A 80 -6.02 8.14 15.37
N ALA A 81 -6.16 7.76 16.65
CA ALA A 81 -5.17 6.95 17.34
C ALA A 81 -5.14 5.51 16.80
N GLU A 82 -6.31 4.89 16.61
CA GLU A 82 -6.45 3.55 16.04
C GLU A 82 -5.98 3.51 14.58
N SER A 83 -6.28 4.57 13.83
CA SER A 83 -5.86 4.76 12.44
C SER A 83 -4.34 4.80 12.28
N ALA A 84 -3.64 5.48 13.19
CA ALA A 84 -2.18 5.53 13.18
C ALA A 84 -1.56 4.15 13.45
N VAL A 85 -2.10 3.42 14.44
CA VAL A 85 -1.63 2.06 14.76
C VAL A 85 -1.94 1.09 13.61
N PHE A 86 -3.12 1.20 13.00
CA PHE A 86 -3.51 0.38 11.85
C PHE A 86 -2.61 0.64 10.63
N GLY A 87 -2.31 1.91 10.33
CA GLY A 87 -1.40 2.28 9.25
C GLY A 87 0.03 1.77 9.48
N LEU A 88 0.56 1.93 10.69
CA LEU A 88 1.88 1.41 11.05
C LEU A 88 1.93 -0.11 11.02
N GLY A 89 0.92 -0.79 11.58
CA GLY A 89 0.81 -2.24 11.58
C GLY A 89 0.71 -2.82 10.16
N GLY A 90 -0.12 -2.22 9.31
CA GLY A 90 -0.24 -2.60 7.89
C GLY A 90 1.05 -2.37 7.11
N GLY A 91 1.74 -1.24 7.37
CA GLY A 91 3.03 -0.93 6.77
C GLY A 91 4.11 -1.95 7.15
N ILE A 92 4.23 -2.28 8.44
CA ILE A 92 5.19 -3.28 8.93
C ILE A 92 4.89 -4.67 8.34
N GLY A 93 3.61 -5.06 8.28
CA GLY A 93 3.21 -6.32 7.66
C GLY A 93 3.60 -6.40 6.19
N TRP A 94 3.40 -5.31 5.44
CA TRP A 94 3.82 -5.21 4.05
C TRP A 94 5.35 -5.27 3.88
N THR A 95 6.10 -4.58 4.74
CA THR A 95 7.58 -4.67 4.75
C THR A 95 8.03 -6.10 4.98
N LEU A 96 7.47 -6.80 5.97
CA LEU A 96 7.80 -8.20 6.25
C LEU A 96 7.52 -9.09 5.03
N ALA A 97 6.38 -8.93 4.38
CA ALA A 97 6.01 -9.72 3.20
C ALA A 97 7.02 -9.52 2.05
N ILE A 98 7.43 -8.28 1.76
CA ILE A 98 8.42 -8.01 0.71
C ILE A 98 9.82 -8.52 1.11
N THR A 99 10.22 -8.41 2.38
CA THR A 99 11.51 -8.93 2.85
C THR A 99 11.58 -10.45 2.68
N VAL A 100 10.52 -11.17 3.03
CA VAL A 100 10.43 -12.63 2.80
C VAL A 100 10.47 -12.95 1.31
N MET A 101 9.71 -12.20 0.50
CA MET A 101 9.70 -12.36 -0.96
C MET A 101 11.09 -12.15 -1.57
N ALA A 102 11.84 -11.15 -1.10
CA ALA A 102 13.21 -10.88 -1.53
C ALA A 102 14.16 -12.02 -1.12
N ALA A 103 14.07 -12.50 0.13
CA ALA A 103 14.90 -13.60 0.61
C ALA A 103 14.68 -14.91 -0.17
N VAL A 104 13.42 -15.26 -0.46
CA VAL A 104 13.10 -16.44 -1.27
C VAL A 104 13.56 -16.25 -2.72
N SER A 105 13.38 -15.05 -3.28
CA SER A 105 13.83 -14.73 -4.64
C SER A 105 15.35 -14.83 -4.79
N GLU A 106 16.12 -14.40 -3.80
CA GLU A 106 17.58 -14.54 -3.76
C GLU A 106 17.98 -16.02 -3.81
N LYS A 107 17.33 -16.84 -2.97
CA LYS A 107 17.60 -18.28 -2.91
C LYS A 107 17.26 -18.99 -4.21
N LEU A 108 16.22 -18.56 -4.91
CA LEU A 108 15.80 -19.11 -6.19
C LEU A 108 16.80 -18.83 -7.33
N LYS A 109 17.62 -17.77 -7.23
CA LYS A 109 18.66 -17.47 -8.23
C LYS A 109 19.74 -18.56 -8.30
N TYR A 110 19.98 -19.24 -7.18
CA TYR A 110 20.97 -20.32 -7.08
C TYR A 110 20.38 -21.71 -7.38
N ALA A 111 19.07 -21.80 -7.62
CA ALA A 111 18.40 -23.05 -7.93
C ALA A 111 18.31 -23.28 -9.45
N ASP A 112 18.30 -24.55 -9.87
CA ASP A 112 18.11 -24.93 -11.27
C ASP A 112 16.65 -24.76 -11.70
N VAL A 113 16.25 -23.51 -11.95
CA VAL A 113 14.93 -23.17 -12.49
C VAL A 113 14.94 -23.37 -14.01
N PRO A 114 13.94 -24.05 -14.61
CA PRO A 114 13.85 -24.23 -16.05
C PRO A 114 13.80 -22.87 -16.76
N VAL A 115 14.49 -22.77 -17.90
CA VAL A 115 14.75 -21.49 -18.60
C VAL A 115 13.47 -20.72 -18.91
N ALA A 116 12.36 -21.42 -19.21
CA ALA A 116 11.06 -20.82 -19.51
C ALA A 116 10.37 -20.15 -18.30
N LEU A 117 10.73 -20.50 -17.06
CA LEU A 117 10.14 -19.94 -15.84
C LEU A 117 11.04 -18.92 -15.12
N ARG A 118 12.25 -18.67 -15.63
CA ARG A 118 13.18 -17.72 -15.01
C ARG A 118 12.62 -16.29 -15.05
N GLY A 119 12.72 -15.57 -13.93
CA GLY A 119 12.21 -14.20 -13.81
C GLY A 119 10.76 -14.16 -13.33
N LEU A 120 9.88 -13.54 -14.11
CA LEU A 120 8.49 -13.24 -13.71
C LEU A 120 7.67 -14.51 -13.38
N GLY A 121 7.79 -15.57 -14.17
CA GLY A 121 7.02 -16.81 -13.97
C GLY A 121 7.29 -17.46 -12.60
N SER A 122 8.56 -17.63 -12.25
CA SER A 122 8.96 -18.16 -10.94
C SER A 122 8.48 -17.31 -9.77
N ARG A 123 8.44 -15.98 -9.92
CA ARG A 123 7.95 -15.07 -8.89
C ARG A 123 6.45 -15.21 -8.65
N PHE A 124 5.64 -15.37 -9.70
CA PHE A 124 4.20 -15.60 -9.53
C PHE A 124 3.90 -16.89 -8.77
N ILE A 125 4.59 -17.98 -9.11
CA ILE A 125 4.45 -19.27 -8.41
C ILE A 125 4.88 -19.13 -6.94
N MET A 126 6.01 -18.47 -6.69
CA MET A 126 6.51 -18.23 -5.34
C MET A 126 5.55 -17.39 -4.51
N VAL A 127 4.98 -16.31 -5.06
CA VAL A 127 4.00 -15.48 -4.36
C VAL A 127 2.72 -16.27 -4.06
N GLY A 128 2.29 -17.15 -4.98
CA GLY A 128 1.17 -18.07 -4.74
C GLY A 128 1.43 -19.07 -3.61
N LEU A 129 2.63 -19.65 -3.53
CA LEU A 129 3.02 -20.53 -2.42
C LEU A 129 3.14 -19.73 -1.10
N MET A 130 3.62 -18.50 -1.17
CA MET A 130 3.74 -17.62 -0.02
C MET A 130 2.36 -17.25 0.54
N SER A 131 1.36 -17.00 -0.32
CA SER A 131 0.00 -16.70 0.13
C SER A 131 -0.63 -17.88 0.87
N LEU A 132 -0.39 -19.13 0.43
CA LEU A 132 -0.81 -20.33 1.15
C LEU A 132 -0.22 -20.42 2.56
N GLY A 133 1.03 -19.98 2.75
CA GLY A 133 1.65 -19.89 4.07
C GLY A 133 0.98 -18.82 4.95
N PHE A 134 0.66 -17.65 4.39
CA PHE A 134 -0.04 -16.60 5.12
C PHE A 134 -1.49 -16.96 5.48
N LEU A 135 -2.14 -17.85 4.73
CA LEU A 135 -3.48 -18.36 5.08
C LEU A 135 -3.51 -19.06 6.44
N SER A 136 -2.37 -19.58 6.94
CA SER A 136 -2.29 -20.17 8.28
C SER A 136 -2.65 -19.17 9.40
N PHE A 137 -2.51 -17.87 9.15
CA PHE A 137 -2.90 -16.82 10.10
C PHE A 137 -4.37 -16.41 10.01
N SER A 138 -5.13 -16.89 9.01
CA SER A 138 -6.54 -16.51 8.82
C SER A 138 -7.48 -16.96 9.94
N GLY A 139 -7.08 -17.98 10.72
CA GLY A 139 -7.84 -18.49 11.86
C GLY A 139 -7.58 -17.75 13.18
N VAL A 140 -6.67 -16.78 13.20
CA VAL A 140 -6.38 -15.99 14.41
C VAL A 140 -7.38 -14.85 14.52
N SER A 141 -8.38 -15.01 15.38
CA SER A 141 -9.27 -13.91 15.80
C SER A 141 -8.70 -13.25 17.06
N LEU A 142 -8.49 -11.92 17.00
CA LEU A 142 -8.22 -11.08 18.16
C LEU A 142 -9.51 -10.40 18.64
#